data_AF-A0A7X8YPH0-F1
#
_entry.id   AF-A0A7X8YPH0-F1
#
_cell.length_a   1.000
_cell.length_b   1.000
_cell.length_c   1.000
_cell.angle_alpha   90.00
_cell.angle_beta   90.00
_cell.angle_gamma   90.00
#
_symmetry.space_group_name_H-M   'P 1'
#
loop_
_entity.id
_entity.type
_entity.pdbx_description
1 polymer ?
#
loop_
_entity_poly.entity_id
_entity_poly.type
_entity_poly.pdbx_seq_one_letter_code
_entity_poly.pdbx_strand_id
1 'polypeptide(L)'
;FTLNAGFLGLVQIMVYAGAISVLIIFAIMLVMKDDPEKTNLPSPNIPNILSGGYLTALLVAALVGSIWFTKFPVKVVPASGDDLGILANLMLGDYVVPFEAAAVLLLVAVVGAIILAKGADQK
;
A
#
# COMPACT_ATOMS: atom_id res chain seq x y z
N PHE A 1 1.54 6.63 -14.11
CA PHE A 1 2.25 7.47 -15.11
C PHE A 1 1.43 8.66 -15.59
N THR A 2 0.17 8.48 -16.00
CA THR A 2 -0.70 9.53 -16.56
C THR A 2 -1.05 10.70 -15.64
N LEU A 3 -0.84 10.56 -14.33
CA LEU A 3 -1.05 11.61 -13.31
C LEU A 3 0.20 12.47 -13.04
N ASN A 4 1.17 12.49 -13.97
CA ASN A 4 2.45 13.17 -13.80
C ASN A 4 3.23 12.75 -12.53
N ALA A 5 3.16 11.45 -12.22
CA ALA A 5 3.82 10.84 -11.06
C ALA A 5 4.64 9.63 -11.53
N GLY A 6 5.64 9.88 -12.38
CA GLY A 6 6.45 8.83 -13.01
C GLY A 6 7.28 8.03 -12.01
N PHE A 7 8.01 8.73 -11.14
CA PHE A 7 8.84 8.11 -10.10
C PHE A 7 8.02 7.22 -9.15
N LEU A 8 6.92 7.76 -8.58
CA LEU A 8 6.06 7.00 -7.68
C LEU A 8 5.44 5.77 -8.36
N GLY A 9 5.07 5.90 -9.65
CA GLY A 9 4.61 4.79 -10.46
C GLY A 9 5.64 3.67 -10.60
N LEU A 10 6.92 4.01 -10.81
CA LEU A 10 8.01 3.03 -10.86
C LEU A 10 8.25 2.36 -9.50
N VAL A 11 8.23 3.14 -8.41
CA VAL A 11 8.36 2.61 -7.04
C VAL A 11 7.22 1.64 -6.72
N GLN A 12 5.99 1.91 -7.15
CA GLN A 12 4.86 0.99 -6.98
C GLN A 12 5.12 -0.38 -7.63
N ILE A 13 5.68 -0.39 -8.84
CA ILE A 13 6.01 -1.64 -9.52
C ILE A 13 7.17 -2.34 -8.81
N MET A 14 8.25 -1.62 -8.46
CA MET A 14 9.43 -2.21 -7.85
C MET A 14 9.16 -2.78 -6.45
N VAL A 15 8.48 -2.03 -5.59
CA VAL A 15 8.30 -2.37 -4.18
C VAL A 15 7.05 -3.21 -3.97
N TYR A 16 5.88 -2.73 -4.43
CA TYR A 16 4.63 -3.41 -4.13
C TYR A 16 4.45 -4.69 -4.95
N ALA A 17 4.55 -4.57 -6.28
CA ALA A 17 4.43 -5.73 -7.15
C ALA A 17 5.70 -6.59 -7.13
N GLY A 18 6.88 -5.97 -7.14
CA GLY A 18 8.17 -6.67 -7.26
C GLY A 18 8.69 -7.33 -5.98
N ALA A 19 8.49 -6.72 -4.81
CA ALA A 19 9.02 -7.24 -3.55
C ALA A 19 7.93 -7.79 -2.62
N ILE A 20 6.96 -6.96 -2.23
CA ILE A 20 5.96 -7.31 -1.19
C ILE A 20 5.07 -8.45 -1.67
N SER A 21 4.48 -8.32 -2.87
CA SER A 21 3.57 -9.35 -3.40
C SER A 21 4.29 -10.68 -3.60
N VAL A 22 5.53 -10.65 -4.10
CA VAL A 22 6.36 -11.84 -4.29
C VAL A 22 6.69 -12.51 -2.95
N LEU A 23 7.06 -11.73 -1.92
CA LEU A 23 7.29 -12.25 -0.57
C LEU A 23 6.04 -12.93 0.01
N ILE A 24 4.86 -12.31 -0.14
CA ILE A 24 3.60 -12.88 0.33
C ILE A 24 3.30 -14.18 -0.40
N ILE A 25 3.48 -14.22 -1.72
CA ILE A 25 3.28 -15.45 -2.51
C ILE A 25 4.23 -16.54 -2.03
N PHE A 26 5.52 -16.25 -1.82
CA PHE A 26 6.45 -17.22 -1.28
C PHE A 26 6.05 -17.71 0.12
N ALA A 27 5.63 -16.81 1.00
CA ALA A 27 5.16 -17.17 2.34
C ALA A 27 3.94 -18.10 2.28
N ILE A 28 2.96 -17.78 1.43
CA ILE A 28 1.78 -18.64 1.22
C ILE A 28 2.22 -19.99 0.66
N MET A 29 3.08 -20.02 -0.37
CA MET A 29 3.56 -21.27 -0.97
C MET A 29 4.30 -22.16 0.03
N LEU A 30 5.05 -21.59 0.97
CA LEU A 30 5.78 -22.34 1.99
C LEU A 30 4.88 -22.87 3.12
N VAL A 31 3.83 -22.14 3.48
CA VAL A 31 2.96 -22.47 4.62
C VAL A 31 1.73 -23.30 4.21
N MET A 32 1.28 -23.16 2.96
CA MET A 32 0.06 -23.81 2.47
C MET A 32 0.25 -25.34 2.40
N LYS A 33 -0.52 -26.05 3.23
CA LYS A 33 -0.49 -27.52 3.36
C LYS A 33 -1.65 -28.24 2.68
N ASP A 34 -2.78 -27.56 2.50
CA ASP A 34 -4.02 -28.10 1.95
C ASP A 34 -4.46 -27.32 0.71
N ASP A 35 -5.21 -27.99 -0.18
CA ASP A 35 -5.80 -27.33 -1.35
C ASP A 35 -6.71 -26.17 -0.91
N PRO A 36 -6.56 -24.96 -1.49
CA PRO A 36 -7.38 -23.80 -1.14
C PRO A 36 -8.88 -24.04 -1.38
N GLU A 37 -9.23 -24.95 -2.29
CA GLU A 37 -10.62 -25.34 -2.57
C GLU A 37 -11.31 -26.04 -1.39
N LYS A 38 -10.55 -26.68 -0.48
CA LYS A 38 -11.10 -27.39 0.69
C LYS A 38 -11.20 -26.50 1.93
N THR A 39 -10.47 -25.39 1.98
CA THR A 39 -10.36 -24.50 3.16
C THR A 39 -11.08 -23.16 2.99
N ASN A 40 -11.28 -22.68 1.76
CA ASN A 40 -12.00 -21.44 1.43
C ASN A 40 -13.39 -21.68 0.83
N LEU A 41 -14.16 -22.61 1.39
CA LEU A 41 -15.55 -22.80 0.96
C LEU A 41 -16.32 -21.48 1.15
N PRO A 42 -16.92 -20.90 0.09
CA PRO A 42 -17.72 -19.70 0.23
C PRO A 42 -18.90 -20.03 1.13
N SER A 43 -18.87 -19.56 2.37
CA SER A 43 -20.05 -19.49 3.21
C SER A 43 -20.75 -18.18 2.84
N PRO A 44 -21.90 -18.20 2.14
CA PRO A 44 -22.62 -16.99 1.81
C PRO A 44 -23.26 -16.44 3.08
N ASN A 45 -22.44 -15.73 3.88
CA ASN A 45 -22.89 -14.92 4.98
C ASN A 45 -23.53 -13.66 4.38
N ILE A 46 -24.79 -13.81 3.94
CA ILE A 46 -25.61 -12.72 3.37
C ILE A 46 -25.53 -11.43 4.22
N PRO A 47 -25.54 -11.47 5.57
CA PRO A 47 -25.36 -10.25 6.37
C PRO A 47 -24.00 -9.55 6.17
N ASN A 48 -22.92 -10.31 5.99
CA ASN A 48 -21.57 -9.77 5.77
C ASN A 48 -21.45 -9.18 4.36
N ILE A 49 -22.07 -9.83 3.37
CA ILE A 49 -22.11 -9.32 2.00
C ILE A 49 -22.94 -8.04 1.93
N LEU A 50 -24.09 -7.98 2.61
CA LEU A 50 -24.94 -6.79 2.66
C LEU A 50 -24.25 -5.63 3.39
N SER A 51 -23.60 -5.88 4.52
CA SER A 51 -22.88 -4.83 5.26
C SER A 51 -21.65 -4.32 4.50
N GLY A 52 -20.88 -5.22 3.88
CA GLY A 52 -19.75 -4.84 3.01
C GLY A 52 -20.21 -4.07 1.76
N GLY A 53 -21.29 -4.50 1.13
CA GLY A 53 -21.91 -3.83 -0.01
C GLY A 53 -22.45 -2.44 0.37
N TYR A 54 -23.12 -2.33 1.51
CA TYR A 54 -23.61 -1.06 2.04
C TYR A 54 -22.47 -0.08 2.34
N LEU A 55 -21.41 -0.53 3.01
CA LEU A 55 -20.24 0.29 3.29
C LEU A 55 -19.56 0.75 2.00
N THR A 56 -19.39 -0.15 1.04
CA THR A 56 -18.82 0.17 -0.27
C THR A 56 -19.67 1.21 -1.00
N ALA A 57 -20.98 1.01 -1.05
CA ALA A 57 -21.91 1.95 -1.67
C ALA A 57 -21.87 3.33 -1.00
N LEU A 58 -21.81 3.38 0.34
CA LEU A 58 -21.65 4.62 1.09
C LEU A 58 -20.35 5.35 0.75
N LEU A 59 -19.22 4.64 0.75
CA LEU A 59 -17.92 5.24 0.44
C LEU A 59 -17.84 5.74 -1.00
N VAL A 60 -18.39 4.97 -1.96
CA VAL A 60 -18.46 5.39 -3.37
C VAL A 60 -19.39 6.59 -3.53
N ALA A 61 -20.56 6.59 -2.90
CA ALA A 61 -21.48 7.73 -2.95
C ALA A 61 -20.85 8.99 -2.33
N ALA A 62 -20.16 8.85 -1.20
CA ALA A 62 -19.44 9.94 -0.56
C ALA A 62 -18.31 10.48 -1.43
N LEU A 63 -17.53 9.60 -2.08
CA LEU A 63 -16.45 9.99 -2.98
C LEU A 63 -16.99 10.71 -4.21
N VAL A 64 -18.00 10.15 -4.88
CA VAL A 64 -18.63 10.76 -6.06
C VAL A 64 -19.27 12.10 -5.71
N GLY A 65 -20.00 12.16 -4.59
CA GLY A 65 -20.56 13.42 -4.08
C GLY A 65 -19.46 14.44 -3.82
N SER A 66 -18.39 14.05 -3.13
CA SER A 66 -17.24 14.92 -2.85
C SER A 66 -16.63 15.47 -4.14
N ILE A 67 -16.37 14.63 -5.14
CA ILE A 67 -15.83 15.06 -6.44
C ILE A 67 -16.81 16.00 -7.15
N TRP A 68 -18.11 15.71 -7.13
CA TRP A 68 -19.12 16.50 -7.81
C TRP A 68 -19.30 17.91 -7.22
N PHE A 69 -19.23 18.02 -5.89
CA PHE A 69 -19.40 19.29 -5.18
C PHE A 69 -18.09 20.07 -5.00
N THR A 70 -16.93 19.42 -5.18
CA THR A 70 -15.62 20.08 -5.04
C THR A 70 -15.27 20.84 -6.31
N LYS A 71 -15.04 22.15 -6.18
CA LYS A 71 -14.46 22.96 -7.24
C LYS A 71 -12.94 22.83 -7.20
N PHE A 72 -12.38 22.07 -8.14
CA PHE A 72 -10.93 21.91 -8.25
C PHE A 72 -10.31 23.15 -8.94
N PRO A 73 -9.47 23.93 -8.24
CA PRO A 73 -8.72 24.99 -8.90
C PRO A 73 -7.70 24.38 -9.84
N VAL A 74 -7.87 24.58 -11.14
CA VAL A 74 -6.89 24.15 -12.15
C VAL A 74 -5.71 25.13 -12.13
N LYS A 75 -4.73 24.87 -11.25
CA LYS A 75 -3.40 25.45 -11.43
C LYS A 75 -2.68 24.63 -12.49
N VAL A 76 -2.48 25.23 -13.66
CA VAL A 76 -1.54 24.71 -14.65
C VAL A 76 -0.14 24.97 -14.08
N VAL A 77 0.36 24.03 -13.29
CA VAL A 77 1.77 24.00 -12.91
C VAL A 77 2.51 23.51 -14.15
N PRO A 78 3.46 24.29 -14.71
CA PRO A 78 4.31 23.80 -15.78
C PRO A 78 4.96 22.50 -15.32
N ALA A 79 4.96 21.47 -16.16
CA ALA A 79 5.68 20.25 -15.84
C ALA A 79 7.15 20.62 -15.61
N SER A 80 7.59 20.58 -14.35
CA SER A 80 8.99 20.69 -14.00
C SER A 80 9.71 19.48 -14.58
N GLY A 81 10.77 19.69 -15.35
CA GLY A 81 11.60 18.57 -15.82
C GLY A 81 12.31 17.80 -14.68
N ASP A 82 12.19 18.28 -13.44
CA ASP A 82 12.87 17.77 -12.25
C ASP A 82 11.90 17.47 -11.09
N ASP A 83 10.84 16.73 -11.38
CA ASP A 83 9.86 16.32 -10.35
C ASP A 83 10.50 15.47 -9.23
N LEU A 84 11.58 14.73 -9.56
CA LEU A 84 12.33 13.93 -8.60
C LEU A 84 13.14 14.80 -7.63
N GLY A 85 13.82 15.85 -8.13
CA GLY A 85 14.55 16.79 -7.29
C GLY A 85 13.63 17.56 -6.34
N ILE A 86 12.43 17.95 -6.81
CA ILE A 86 11.42 18.58 -5.95
C ILE A 86 10.97 17.62 -4.84
N LEU A 87 10.68 16.37 -5.18
CA LEU A 87 10.30 15.36 -4.19
C LEU A 87 11.42 15.11 -3.17
N ALA A 88 12.67 15.01 -3.63
CA ALA A 88 13.82 14.83 -2.75
C ALA A 88 13.98 16.01 -1.77
N ASN A 89 13.84 17.25 -2.25
CA ASN A 89 13.91 18.44 -1.41
C ASN A 89 12.76 18.49 -0.38
N LEU A 90 11.55 18.09 -0.78
CA LEU A 90 10.43 17.99 0.16
C LEU A 90 10.70 16.91 1.23
N MET A 91 11.14 15.71 0.83
CA MET A 91 11.37 14.60 1.76
C MET A 91 12.56 14.83 2.71
N LEU A 92 13.63 15.46 2.22
CA LEU A 92 14.85 15.72 3.00
C LEU A 92 14.88 17.12 3.64
N GLY A 93 13.92 17.98 3.30
CA GLY A 93 13.71 19.30 3.89
C GLY A 93 12.47 19.32 4.76
N ASP A 94 11.37 19.83 4.23
CA ASP A 94 10.12 20.10 4.97
C ASP A 94 9.53 18.85 5.65
N TYR A 95 9.72 17.67 5.06
CA TYR A 95 9.22 16.38 5.54
C TYR A 95 10.33 15.47 6.07
N VAL A 96 11.47 16.02 6.52
CA VAL A 96 12.59 15.23 7.07
C VAL A 96 12.17 14.39 8.28
N VAL A 97 11.37 14.95 9.19
CA VAL A 97 10.93 14.23 10.40
C VAL A 97 10.10 12.97 10.08
N PRO A 98 9.01 13.05 9.28
CA PRO A 98 8.28 11.84 8.90
C PRO A 98 9.11 10.89 8.01
N PHE A 99 10.05 11.40 7.22
CA PHE A 99 10.97 10.54 6.45
C PHE A 99 11.89 9.73 7.37
N GLU A 100 12.50 10.36 8.37
CA GLU A 100 13.33 9.68 9.37
C GLU A 100 12.50 8.69 10.20
N ALA A 101 11.28 9.07 10.60
CA ALA A 101 10.39 8.15 11.31
C ALA A 101 10.09 6.88 10.49
N ALA A 102 9.89 7.01 9.18
CA ALA A 102 9.73 5.87 8.29
C ALA A 102 11.03 5.03 8.19
N ALA A 103 12.20 5.66 8.14
CA ALA A 103 13.49 4.95 8.12
C ALA A 103 13.72 4.16 9.41
N VAL A 104 13.41 4.73 10.57
CA VAL A 104 13.45 4.04 11.87
C VAL A 104 12.44 2.90 11.92
N LEU A 105 11.23 3.11 11.39
CA LEU A 105 10.22 2.04 11.30
C LEU A 105 10.74 0.86 10.46
N LEU A 106 11.39 1.11 9.33
CA LEU A 106 12.00 0.07 8.51
C LEU A 106 13.15 -0.64 9.22
N LEU A 107 13.99 0.09 9.95
CA LEU A 107 15.04 -0.50 10.79
C LEU A 107 14.43 -1.44 11.84
N VAL A 108 13.41 -0.98 12.55
CA VAL A 108 12.70 -1.78 13.56
C VAL A 108 12.04 -3.01 12.93
N ALA A 109 11.48 -2.89 11.72
CA ALA A 109 10.90 -4.01 10.99
C ALA A 109 11.94 -5.10 10.66
N VAL A 110 13.13 -4.71 10.18
CA VAL A 110 14.22 -5.65 9.89
C VAL A 110 14.71 -6.34 11.16
N VAL A 111 14.95 -5.57 12.23
CA VAL A 111 15.35 -6.13 13.54
C VAL A 111 14.29 -7.09 14.07
N GLY A 112 13.01 -6.70 14.00
CA GLY A 112 11.87 -7.53 14.39
C GLY A 112 11.80 -8.84 13.61
N ALA A 113 11.99 -8.78 12.28
CA ALA A 113 12.03 -9.98 11.43
C ALA A 113 13.18 -10.92 11.81
N ILE A 114 14.38 -10.40 12.09
CA ILE A 114 15.54 -11.21 12.52
C ILE A 114 15.28 -11.89 13.86
N ILE A 115 14.72 -11.17 14.84
CA ILE A 115 14.40 -11.72 16.16
C ILE A 115 13.36 -12.84 16.04
N LEU A 116 12.30 -12.62 15.25
CA LEU A 116 11.26 -13.63 15.00
C LEU A 116 11.82 -14.87 14.31
N ALA A 117 12.69 -14.70 13.31
CA ALA A 117 13.34 -15.81 12.61
C ALA A 117 14.26 -16.61 13.53
N LYS A 118 15.05 -15.92 14.37
CA LYS A 118 15.97 -16.57 15.32
C LYS A 118 15.24 -17.29 16.46
N GLY A 119 14.08 -16.77 16.89
CA GLY A 119 13.26 -17.38 17.94
C GLY A 119 12.66 -18.74 17.57
N ALA A 120 12.67 -19.11 16.27
CA ALA A 120 12.16 -20.39 15.80
C ALA A 120 13.12 -21.58 16.07
N ASP A 121 14.40 -21.34 16.32
CA ASP A 121 15.44 -22.39 16.50
C ASP A 121 15.58 -22.94 17.93
N GLN A 122 14.76 -22.49 18.89
CA GLN A 122 14.85 -22.92 20.30
C GLN A 122 13.78 -23.95 20.74
N LYS A 123 13.30 -24.80 19.82
CA LYS A 123 12.47 -25.97 20.18
C LYS A 123 12.98 -27.24 19.56
#